data_AF-A0A518G0W4-F1
#
_entry.id   AF-A0A518G0W4-F1
#
_cell.length_a   1.000
_cell.length_b   1.000
_cell.length_c   1.000
_cell.angle_alpha   90.00
_cell.angle_beta   90.00
_cell.angle_gamma   90.00
#
_symmetry.space_group_name_H-M   'P 1'
#
loop_
_entity.id
_entity.type
_entity.pdbx_description
1 polymer ?
#
loop_
_entity_poly.entity_id
_entity_poly.type
_entity_poly.pdbx_seq_one_letter_code
_entity_poly.pdbx_strand_id
1 'polypeptide(L)'
;MYRHIVLQLTLSVLVTGCGSPEVTINMASMDDDTLLEKMSDIAFQKMDAADDVLSKVDEPYRTVAIIYAAQGVIDNGGLVYFFENDWPRTPPYSIYADAYERIDRLEAAQAIRDAAASFGVKNPEKDIDSRRQYIENHYNEDEFEVDGWNDCVCGDEQVWSNLATWVRHYSAE
;
A
#
# COMPACT_ATOMS: atom_id res chain seq x y z
N MET A 1 -29.06 52.09 -37.86
CA MET A 1 -28.07 51.89 -36.79
C MET A 1 -27.53 50.47 -36.96
N TYR A 2 -26.55 50.31 -37.84
CA TYR A 2 -25.98 49.04 -38.26
C TYR A 2 -24.80 48.68 -37.36
N ARG A 3 -24.80 47.48 -36.76
CA ARG A 3 -23.59 46.86 -36.23
C ARG A 3 -23.20 45.71 -37.15
N HIS A 4 -22.10 45.94 -37.87
CA HIS A 4 -21.15 44.94 -38.37
C HIS A 4 -20.81 43.94 -37.24
N ILE A 5 -20.50 42.67 -37.48
CA ILE A 5 -19.30 42.17 -38.17
C ILE A 5 -19.55 40.73 -38.69
N VAL A 6 -19.04 40.47 -39.88
CA VAL A 6 -19.01 39.21 -40.62
C VAL A 6 -17.63 38.56 -40.45
N LEU A 7 -17.63 37.22 -40.30
CA LEU A 7 -16.60 36.19 -40.56
C LEU A 7 -15.11 36.51 -40.27
N GLN A 8 -14.42 35.58 -39.61
CA GLN A 8 -13.51 34.66 -40.30
C GLN A 8 -13.12 33.44 -39.44
N LEU A 9 -13.33 32.24 -40.02
CA LEU A 9 -12.64 31.02 -39.63
C LEU A 9 -11.12 31.26 -39.70
N THR A 10 -10.41 30.90 -38.64
CA THR A 10 -9.01 30.45 -38.78
C THR A 10 -8.89 29.08 -38.13
N LEU A 11 -8.85 28.09 -39.01
CA LEU A 11 -8.39 26.75 -38.76
C LEU A 11 -6.87 26.83 -38.53
N SER A 12 -6.42 26.69 -37.29
CA SER A 12 -5.00 26.44 -36.99
C SER A 12 -4.85 24.99 -36.56
N VAL A 13 -4.54 24.13 -37.53
CA VAL A 13 -3.96 22.81 -37.28
C VAL A 13 -2.51 23.04 -36.85
N LEU A 14 -2.21 22.81 -35.58
CA LEU A 14 -0.85 22.60 -35.09
C LEU A 14 -0.80 21.18 -34.53
N VAL A 15 -0.48 20.24 -35.41
CA VAL A 15 0.00 18.91 -35.02
C VAL A 15 1.51 19.02 -34.85
N THR A 16 1.96 19.07 -33.61
CA THR A 16 3.34 18.69 -33.23
C THR A 16 3.34 18.28 -31.76
N GLY A 17 3.60 17.01 -31.50
CA GLY A 17 3.96 16.49 -30.18
C GLY A 17 3.19 15.24 -29.81
N CYS A 18 3.90 14.12 -29.62
CA CYS A 18 3.43 12.97 -28.85
C CYS A 18 3.09 13.42 -27.42
N GLY A 19 1.89 13.96 -27.22
CA GLY A 19 1.28 14.06 -25.92
C GLY A 19 0.37 12.87 -25.76
N SER A 20 0.75 11.91 -24.91
CA SER A 20 -0.24 11.00 -24.34
C SER A 20 -1.40 11.85 -23.82
N PRO A 21 -2.67 11.49 -24.07
CA PRO A 21 -3.78 12.24 -23.51
C PRO A 21 -3.60 12.28 -22.00
N GLU A 22 -3.36 13.47 -21.46
CA GLU A 22 -3.34 13.71 -20.03
C GLU A 22 -4.81 13.64 -19.59
N VAL A 23 -5.28 12.41 -19.38
CA VAL A 23 -6.61 12.15 -18.82
C VAL A 23 -6.60 12.80 -17.45
N THR A 24 -7.34 13.89 -17.29
CA THR A 24 -7.63 14.47 -15.98
C THR A 24 -8.53 13.47 -15.25
N ILE A 25 -7.92 12.47 -14.60
CA ILE A 25 -8.63 11.48 -13.80
C ILE A 25 -9.15 12.21 -12.56
N ASN A 26 -10.46 12.42 -12.48
CA ASN A 26 -11.09 12.90 -11.27
C ASN A 26 -11.12 11.76 -10.24
N MET A 27 -10.01 11.59 -9.51
CA MET A 27 -9.85 10.55 -8.49
C MET A 27 -10.86 10.67 -7.33
N ALA A 28 -11.37 11.88 -7.07
CA ALA A 28 -12.29 12.15 -5.97
C ALA A 28 -13.69 11.55 -6.15
N SER A 29 -14.10 11.22 -7.38
CA SER A 29 -15.42 10.65 -7.69
C SER A 29 -15.39 9.18 -8.11
N MET A 30 -14.23 8.55 -8.08
CA MET A 30 -14.09 7.12 -8.37
C MET A 30 -14.50 6.28 -7.15
N ASP A 31 -15.08 5.10 -7.38
CA ASP A 31 -15.26 4.09 -6.33
C ASP A 31 -13.90 3.59 -5.80
N ASP A 32 -13.90 3.04 -4.59
CA ASP A 32 -12.70 2.63 -3.87
C ASP A 32 -11.88 1.59 -4.66
N ASP A 33 -12.55 0.57 -5.20
CA ASP A 33 -11.89 -0.51 -5.93
C ASP A 33 -11.13 0.03 -7.16
N THR A 34 -11.83 0.80 -8.01
CA THR A 34 -11.21 1.35 -9.22
C THR A 34 -10.11 2.37 -8.90
N LEU A 35 -10.26 3.12 -7.80
CA LEU A 35 -9.21 4.03 -7.33
C LEU A 35 -7.97 3.25 -6.91
N LEU A 36 -8.13 2.27 -6.02
CA LEU A 36 -7.02 1.53 -5.45
C LEU A 36 -6.34 0.59 -6.47
N GLU A 37 -7.08 0.04 -7.43
CA GLU A 37 -6.52 -0.70 -8.56
C GLU A 37 -5.52 0.18 -9.34
N LYS A 38 -5.95 1.37 -9.77
CA LYS A 38 -5.06 2.30 -10.49
C LYS A 38 -3.87 2.76 -9.65
N MET A 39 -4.09 3.00 -8.37
CA MET A 39 -3.04 3.50 -7.48
C MET A 39 -2.00 2.42 -7.19
N SER A 40 -2.43 1.17 -7.04
CA SER A 40 -1.54 0.03 -6.84
C SER A 40 -0.72 -0.27 -8.10
N ASP A 41 -1.32 -0.22 -9.30
CA ASP A 41 -0.58 -0.33 -10.57
C ASP A 41 0.56 0.69 -10.66
N ILE A 42 0.28 1.96 -10.36
CA ILE A 42 1.29 3.03 -10.40
C ILE A 42 2.33 2.82 -9.28
N ALA A 43 1.88 2.39 -8.09
CA ALA A 43 2.76 2.16 -6.96
C ALA A 43 3.78 1.06 -7.24
N PHE A 44 3.35 -0.08 -7.80
CA PHE A 44 4.25 -1.18 -8.15
C PHE A 44 5.19 -0.82 -9.30
N GLN A 45 4.73 -0.07 -10.32
CA GLN A 45 5.63 0.46 -11.36
C GLN A 45 6.72 1.37 -10.78
N LYS A 46 6.41 2.17 -9.76
CA LYS A 46 7.38 3.03 -9.07
C LYS A 46 8.33 2.22 -8.18
N MET A 47 7.86 1.14 -7.55
CA MET A 47 8.70 0.22 -6.78
C MET A 47 9.72 -0.47 -7.68
N ASP A 48 9.28 -0.97 -8.84
CA ASP A 48 10.17 -1.59 -9.84
C ASP A 48 11.23 -0.58 -10.31
N ALA A 49 10.83 0.65 -10.64
CA ALA A 49 11.75 1.71 -11.05
C ALA A 49 12.72 2.13 -9.93
N ALA A 50 12.33 1.92 -8.66
CA ALA A 50 13.15 2.18 -7.48
C ALA A 50 14.05 1.01 -7.08
N ASP A 51 14.00 -0.13 -7.79
CA ASP A 51 14.71 -1.37 -7.46
C ASP A 51 14.32 -1.85 -6.04
N ASP A 52 13.02 -1.84 -5.72
CA ASP A 52 12.43 -2.19 -4.42
C ASP A 52 12.91 -1.36 -3.21
N VAL A 53 13.55 -0.22 -3.45
CA VAL A 53 13.97 0.68 -2.37
C VAL A 53 12.80 1.58 -1.98
N LEU A 54 12.05 1.20 -0.94
CA LEU A 54 10.89 1.93 -0.42
C LEU A 54 11.15 3.44 -0.25
N SER A 55 12.32 3.84 0.27
CA SER A 55 12.66 5.25 0.52
C SER A 55 12.81 6.11 -0.74
N LYS A 56 12.86 5.50 -1.94
CA LYS A 56 12.92 6.21 -3.23
C LYS A 56 11.54 6.42 -3.87
N VAL A 57 10.48 5.81 -3.34
CA VAL A 57 9.12 5.98 -3.86
C VAL A 57 8.42 7.04 -3.01
N ASP A 58 7.87 8.09 -3.62
CA ASP A 58 7.17 9.14 -2.88
C ASP A 58 5.78 8.68 -2.42
N GLU A 59 5.22 9.37 -1.42
CA GLU A 59 3.82 9.20 -1.05
C GLU A 59 2.90 9.78 -2.16
N PRO A 60 1.68 9.23 -2.35
CA PRO A 60 1.04 8.18 -1.55
C PRO A 60 1.44 6.76 -1.98
N TYR A 61 2.20 6.63 -3.07
CA TYR A 61 2.50 5.35 -3.72
C TYR A 61 3.28 4.40 -2.83
N ARG A 62 4.18 4.91 -1.99
CA ARG A 62 4.91 4.10 -1.01
C ARG A 62 3.96 3.41 -0.03
N THR A 63 3.04 4.15 0.59
CA THR A 63 2.04 3.56 1.50
C THR A 63 1.16 2.55 0.79
N VAL A 64 0.69 2.88 -0.43
CA VAL A 64 -0.12 1.96 -1.24
C VAL A 64 0.62 0.65 -1.49
N ALA A 65 1.88 0.69 -1.95
CA ALA A 65 2.67 -0.51 -2.18
C ALA A 65 2.87 -1.35 -0.90
N ILE A 66 3.17 -0.69 0.23
CA ILE A 66 3.37 -1.37 1.52
C ILE A 66 2.09 -2.09 1.95
N ILE A 67 0.94 -1.41 1.94
CA ILE A 67 -0.34 -1.98 2.38
C ILE A 67 -0.77 -3.11 1.43
N TYR A 68 -0.71 -2.91 0.12
CA TYR A 68 -1.07 -3.95 -0.84
C TYR A 68 -0.23 -5.21 -0.69
N ALA A 69 1.09 -5.06 -0.54
CA ALA A 69 1.98 -6.19 -0.38
C ALA A 69 1.78 -6.90 0.97
N ALA A 70 1.67 -6.15 2.07
CA ALA A 70 1.49 -6.72 3.40
C ALA A 70 0.11 -7.36 3.57
N GLN A 71 -0.97 -6.63 3.29
CA GLN A 71 -2.33 -7.11 3.44
C GLN A 71 -2.60 -8.30 2.51
N GLY A 72 -2.05 -8.29 1.29
CA GLY A 72 -2.16 -9.43 0.39
C GLY A 72 -1.52 -10.70 0.93
N VAL A 73 -0.43 -10.61 1.70
CA VAL A 73 0.16 -11.78 2.38
C VAL A 73 -0.64 -12.16 3.61
N ILE A 74 -1.05 -11.19 4.42
CA ILE A 74 -1.82 -11.40 5.66
C ILE A 74 -3.18 -12.04 5.34
N ASP A 75 -3.92 -11.57 4.34
CA ASP A 75 -5.23 -12.13 3.98
C ASP A 75 -5.14 -13.59 3.49
N ASN A 76 -3.96 -14.05 3.08
CA ASN A 76 -3.74 -15.44 2.65
C ASN A 76 -3.40 -16.40 3.81
N GLY A 77 -2.99 -15.91 4.99
CA GLY A 77 -2.57 -16.80 6.08
C GLY A 77 -2.17 -16.11 7.39
N GLY A 78 -2.76 -14.97 7.68
CA GLY A 78 -2.56 -14.18 8.89
C GLY A 78 -1.14 -13.64 9.07
N LEU A 79 -0.85 -13.20 10.29
CA LEU A 79 0.46 -12.71 10.67
C LEU A 79 1.57 -13.76 10.51
N VAL A 80 1.25 -15.06 10.61
CA VAL A 80 2.22 -16.14 10.38
C VAL A 80 2.84 -16.02 8.99
N TYR A 81 2.01 -15.92 7.95
CA TYR A 81 2.49 -15.81 6.57
C TYR A 81 3.28 -14.51 6.37
N PHE A 82 2.85 -13.42 7.00
CA PHE A 82 3.55 -12.14 6.94
C PHE A 82 4.98 -12.21 7.49
N PHE A 83 5.18 -12.89 8.63
CA PHE A 83 6.50 -13.01 9.25
C PHE A 83 7.36 -14.13 8.64
N GLU A 84 6.76 -15.15 8.05
CA GLU A 84 7.49 -16.15 7.27
C GLU A 84 7.94 -15.64 5.90
N ASN A 85 7.33 -14.56 5.40
CA ASN A 85 7.71 -13.93 4.14
C ASN A 85 9.10 -13.27 4.23
N ASP A 86 9.90 -13.45 3.18
CA ASP A 86 11.20 -12.79 3.03
C ASP A 86 11.05 -11.53 2.17
N TRP A 87 10.81 -10.40 2.85
CA TRP A 87 10.54 -9.14 2.18
C TRP A 87 11.78 -8.61 1.43
N PRO A 88 11.63 -8.12 0.18
CA PRO A 88 12.74 -7.54 -0.57
C PRO A 88 13.48 -6.48 0.24
N ARG A 89 14.81 -6.60 0.32
CA ARG A 89 15.70 -5.72 1.09
C ARG A 89 15.45 -5.67 2.61
N THR A 90 14.65 -6.59 3.15
CA THR A 90 14.42 -6.80 4.59
C THR A 90 14.18 -5.48 5.36
N PRO A 91 13.15 -4.70 5.00
CA PRO A 91 12.80 -3.49 5.74
C PRO A 91 12.38 -3.83 7.18
N PRO A 92 12.71 -2.99 8.17
CA PRO A 92 12.22 -3.18 9.54
C PRO A 92 10.69 -3.29 9.59
N TYR A 93 10.16 -4.18 10.42
CA TYR A 93 8.71 -4.39 10.48
C TYR A 93 7.91 -3.15 10.90
N SER A 94 8.56 -2.19 11.57
CA SER A 94 7.96 -0.88 11.88
C SER A 94 7.46 -0.16 10.64
N ILE A 95 8.08 -0.33 9.47
CA ILE A 95 7.66 0.32 8.22
C ILE A 95 6.24 -0.10 7.82
N TYR A 96 5.88 -1.36 8.04
CA TYR A 96 4.53 -1.87 7.78
C TYR A 96 3.54 -1.33 8.81
N ALA A 97 3.87 -1.46 10.10
CA ALA A 97 3.01 -0.92 11.17
C ALA A 97 2.74 0.59 10.99
N ASP A 98 3.77 1.37 10.64
CA ASP A 98 3.64 2.81 10.38
C ASP A 98 2.76 3.10 9.15
N ALA A 99 2.65 2.17 8.18
CA ALA A 99 1.75 2.30 7.04
C ALA A 99 0.30 2.04 7.44
N TYR A 100 0.03 1.03 8.26
CA TYR A 100 -1.31 0.79 8.83
C TYR A 100 -1.76 1.96 9.72
N GLU A 101 -0.85 2.52 10.52
CA GLU A 101 -1.14 3.70 11.33
C GLU A 101 -1.47 4.94 10.47
N ARG A 102 -0.77 5.14 9.34
CA ARG A 102 -1.07 6.22 8.38
C ARG A 102 -2.49 6.18 7.82
N ILE A 103 -3.07 4.99 7.69
CA ILE A 103 -4.44 4.78 7.21
C ILE A 103 -5.44 4.55 8.36
N ASP A 104 -5.13 5.03 9.56
CA ASP A 104 -6.01 4.93 10.74
C ASP A 104 -6.36 3.49 11.16
N ARG A 105 -5.51 2.51 10.83
CA ARG A 105 -5.64 1.11 11.28
C ARG A 105 -4.71 0.84 12.47
N LEU A 106 -4.97 1.53 13.58
CA LEU A 106 -4.11 1.51 14.77
C LEU A 106 -3.98 0.11 15.41
N GLU A 107 -5.07 -0.65 15.45
CA GLU A 107 -5.06 -2.01 16.01
C GLU A 107 -4.21 -2.97 15.18
N ALA A 108 -4.32 -2.90 13.84
CA ALA A 108 -3.48 -3.68 12.92
C ALA A 108 -1.99 -3.29 13.05
N ALA A 109 -1.70 -1.98 13.13
CA ALA A 109 -0.35 -1.50 13.37
C ALA A 109 0.23 -2.03 14.70
N GLN A 110 -0.58 -2.04 15.75
CA GLN A 110 -0.18 -2.56 17.06
C GLN A 110 0.04 -4.07 17.03
N ALA A 111 -0.85 -4.83 16.39
CA ALA A 111 -0.72 -6.28 16.22
C ALA A 111 0.60 -6.66 15.53
N ILE A 112 0.97 -5.96 14.44
CA ILE A 112 2.25 -6.17 13.75
C ILE A 112 3.43 -5.86 14.69
N ARG A 113 3.37 -4.77 15.47
CA ARG A 113 4.45 -4.39 16.41
C ARG A 113 4.62 -5.41 17.52
N ASP A 114 3.52 -5.85 18.14
CA ASP A 114 3.55 -6.80 19.25
C ASP A 114 4.05 -8.17 18.78
N ALA A 115 3.57 -8.65 17.64
CA ALA A 115 4.06 -9.88 17.03
C ALA A 115 5.55 -9.79 16.67
N ALA A 116 6.00 -8.67 16.07
CA ALA A 116 7.42 -8.46 15.78
C ALA A 116 8.28 -8.39 17.05
N ALA A 117 7.77 -7.82 18.14
CA ALA A 117 8.47 -7.75 19.43
C ALA A 117 8.60 -9.12 20.09
N SER A 118 7.64 -10.03 19.85
CA SER A 118 7.62 -11.38 20.44
C SER A 118 8.83 -12.24 20.07
N PHE A 119 9.46 -11.98 18.91
CA PHE A 119 10.71 -12.65 18.51
C PHE A 119 11.89 -12.38 19.44
N GLY A 120 11.83 -11.33 20.29
CA GLY A 120 12.86 -11.05 21.30
C GLY A 120 14.22 -10.61 20.76
N VAL A 121 14.30 -10.25 19.47
CA VAL A 121 15.53 -9.79 18.81
C VAL A 121 15.32 -8.42 18.17
N LYS A 122 16.41 -7.66 17.98
CA LYS A 122 16.34 -6.26 17.53
C LYS A 122 15.89 -6.10 16.07
N ASN A 123 16.32 -6.99 15.19
CA ASN A 123 16.08 -6.90 13.75
C ASN A 123 15.56 -8.26 13.24
N PRO A 124 14.38 -8.72 13.69
CA PRO A 124 13.86 -10.03 13.30
C PRO A 124 13.69 -10.16 11.79
N GLU A 125 13.49 -9.06 11.06
CA GLU A 125 13.37 -9.02 9.60
C GLU A 125 14.60 -9.59 8.85
N LYS A 126 15.76 -9.70 9.50
CA LYS A 126 17.03 -10.15 8.91
C LYS A 126 17.36 -11.63 9.12
N ASP A 127 16.57 -12.35 9.91
CA ASP A 127 16.86 -13.73 10.30
C ASP A 127 15.61 -14.60 10.16
N ILE A 128 15.38 -15.11 8.94
CA ILE A 128 14.21 -15.92 8.61
C ILE A 128 14.17 -17.24 9.39
N ASP A 129 15.32 -17.84 9.65
CA ASP A 129 15.40 -19.13 10.36
C ASP A 129 15.01 -18.95 11.82
N SER A 130 15.48 -17.88 12.47
CA SER A 130 15.05 -17.55 13.84
C SER A 130 13.56 -17.25 13.92
N ARG A 131 12.97 -16.54 12.93
CA ARG A 131 11.52 -16.27 12.91
C ARG A 131 10.71 -17.56 12.76
N ARG A 132 11.07 -18.42 11.80
CA ARG A 132 10.41 -19.71 11.58
C ARG A 132 10.49 -20.62 12.79
N GLN A 133 11.67 -20.72 13.40
CA GLN A 133 11.83 -21.50 14.62
C GLN A 133 10.97 -20.96 15.77
N TYR A 134 10.85 -19.64 15.90
CA TYR A 134 9.95 -19.05 16.90
C TYR A 134 8.49 -19.44 16.63
N ILE A 135 8.02 -19.25 15.39
CA ILE A 135 6.66 -19.59 14.97
C ILE A 135 6.39 -21.07 15.25
N GLU A 136 7.24 -21.99 14.76
CA GLU A 136 7.07 -23.44 14.96
C GLU A 136 6.96 -23.83 16.44
N ASN A 137 7.72 -23.19 17.33
CA ASN A 137 7.71 -23.50 18.76
C ASN A 137 6.49 -22.93 19.53
N HIS A 138 5.78 -21.96 18.95
CA HIS A 138 4.67 -21.25 19.60
C HIS A 138 3.36 -21.36 18.80
N TYR A 139 3.36 -22.13 17.72
CA TYR A 139 2.18 -22.35 16.89
C TYR A 139 1.23 -23.32 17.58
N ASN A 140 -0.02 -22.90 17.72
CA ASN A 140 -1.09 -23.70 18.25
C ASN A 140 -1.88 -24.31 17.08
N GLU A 141 -1.72 -25.62 16.86
CA GLU A 141 -2.40 -26.34 15.77
C GLU A 141 -3.93 -26.36 15.91
N ASP A 142 -4.47 -26.24 17.12
CA ASP A 142 -5.91 -26.26 17.36
C ASP A 142 -6.55 -24.90 17.04
N GLU A 143 -5.83 -23.81 17.29
CA GLU A 143 -6.29 -22.43 17.06
C GLU A 143 -5.78 -21.84 15.73
N PHE A 144 -4.85 -22.55 15.05
CA PHE A 144 -4.20 -22.16 13.82
C PHE A 144 -3.44 -20.82 13.88
N GLU A 145 -3.01 -20.43 15.07
CA GLU A 145 -2.34 -19.14 15.35
C GLU A 145 -1.11 -19.31 16.24
N VAL A 146 -0.33 -18.24 16.39
CA VAL A 146 0.78 -18.18 17.35
C VAL A 146 0.25 -17.60 18.66
N ASP A 147 0.51 -18.28 19.77
CA ASP A 147 0.02 -17.87 21.09
C ASP A 147 0.38 -16.41 21.40
N GLY A 148 -0.65 -15.59 21.67
CA GLY A 148 -0.50 -14.19 22.05
C GLY A 148 -0.37 -13.21 20.88
N TRP A 149 -0.41 -13.67 19.63
CA TRP A 149 -0.59 -12.79 18.48
C TRP A 149 -2.07 -12.43 18.31
N ASN A 150 -2.33 -11.20 17.88
CA ASN A 150 -3.69 -10.73 17.56
C ASN A 150 -3.85 -10.70 16.04
N ASP A 151 -4.71 -11.55 15.48
CA ASP A 151 -4.92 -11.64 14.04
C ASP A 151 -6.01 -10.67 13.51
N CYS A 152 -6.35 -9.61 14.24
CA CYS A 152 -7.39 -8.65 13.84
C CYS A 152 -7.14 -7.95 12.48
N VAL A 153 -5.92 -8.01 11.96
CA VAL A 153 -5.55 -7.47 10.64
C VAL A 153 -5.95 -8.41 9.50
N CYS A 154 -6.08 -9.71 9.76
CA CYS A 154 -6.45 -10.70 8.75
C CYS A 154 -7.92 -10.59 8.36
N GLY A 155 -8.20 -10.35 7.07
CA GLY A 155 -9.57 -10.15 6.58
C GLY A 155 -10.22 -8.83 7.01
N ASP A 156 -9.43 -7.86 7.49
CA ASP A 156 -9.95 -6.54 7.87
C ASP A 156 -10.26 -5.68 6.65
N GLU A 157 -11.50 -5.78 6.15
CA GLU A 157 -11.96 -5.02 4.98
C GLU A 157 -11.82 -3.50 5.15
N GLN A 158 -11.76 -2.98 6.38
CA GLN A 158 -11.58 -1.55 6.64
C GLN A 158 -10.22 -1.03 6.19
N VAL A 159 -9.22 -1.91 6.03
CA VAL A 159 -7.90 -1.55 5.49
C VAL A 159 -8.05 -0.89 4.12
N TRP A 160 -8.90 -1.46 3.26
CA TRP A 160 -9.09 -0.97 1.90
C TRP A 160 -9.86 0.35 1.87
N SER A 161 -10.99 0.46 2.58
CA SER A 161 -11.77 1.70 2.64
C SER A 161 -10.97 2.86 3.25
N ASN A 162 -10.14 2.57 4.25
CA ASN A 162 -9.31 3.59 4.89
C ASN A 162 -8.14 4.00 4.00
N LEU A 163 -7.49 3.06 3.32
CA LEU A 163 -6.46 3.37 2.34
C LEU A 163 -7.02 4.27 1.22
N ALA A 164 -8.22 3.94 0.70
CA ALA A 164 -8.88 4.75 -0.32
C ALA A 164 -9.18 6.18 0.18
N THR A 165 -9.68 6.30 1.41
CA THR A 165 -9.92 7.59 2.06
C THR A 165 -8.62 8.41 2.20
N TRP A 166 -7.56 7.78 2.69
CA TRP A 166 -6.26 8.40 2.87
C TRP A 166 -5.64 8.87 1.55
N VAL A 167 -5.68 8.03 0.50
CA VAL A 167 -5.20 8.39 -0.85
C VAL A 167 -5.94 9.60 -1.42
N ARG A 168 -7.27 9.67 -1.25
CA ARG A 168 -8.07 10.82 -1.72
C ARG A 168 -7.67 12.11 -1.00
N HIS A 169 -7.42 12.05 0.31
CA HIS A 169 -6.95 13.22 1.05
C HIS A 169 -5.55 13.65 0.61
N TYR A 170 -4.62 12.71 0.43
CA TYR A 170 -3.27 13.03 -0.02
C TYR A 170 -3.24 13.67 -1.42
N SER A 171 -4.15 13.27 -2.30
CA SER A 171 -4.24 13.79 -3.68
C SER A 171 -4.90 15.17 -3.77
N ALA A 172 -5.45 15.70 -2.67
CA ALA A 172 -6.08 17.01 -2.61
C ALA A 172 -5.14 18.13 -2.14
N GLU A 173 -3.93 17.78 -1.68
CA GLU A 173 -2.86 18.69 -1.24
C GLU A 173 -1.87 19.01 -2.38
#